data_AF-A0A4C1TUY4-F1
#
_entry.id   AF-A0A4C1TUY4-F1
#
_cell.length_a   1.000
_cell.length_b   1.000
_cell.length_c   1.000
_cell.angle_alpha   90.00
_cell.angle_beta   90.00
_cell.angle_gamma   90.00
#
_symmetry.space_group_name_H-M   'P 1'
#
loop_
_entity.id
_entity.type
_entity.pdbx_description
1 polymer ?
#
loop_
_entity_poly.entity_id
_entity_poly.type
_entity_poly.pdbx_seq_one_letter_code
_entity_poly.pdbx_strand_id
1 'polypeptide(L)'
;MNCVKFIFSRSTVHFQLLVDQVMILETMTPLDFMDFRNYLRPASGFQSLQFRLLENKLGLKQALRVKYNQNYQTVFGDDPEAMDALLKSEREPALLALVERWLERTPGLDEHGFNFWGKFKSAVDGMIAESVEEAMDGLDSQLDLIDGAVVGMSNGWTDWDEIFYVYSDGSLDDFRTQLDPVGGAAVDLSRKGRQDDVCRNSFV
;
A
#
# COMPACT_ATOMS: atom_id res chain seq x y z
N MET A 1 10.87 -17.56 3.79
CA MET A 1 10.08 -16.92 2.71
C MET A 1 8.74 -17.61 2.46
N ASN A 2 8.67 -18.95 2.43
CA ASN A 2 7.44 -19.70 2.14
C ASN A 2 6.28 -19.44 3.14
N CYS A 3 6.57 -19.26 4.43
CA CYS A 3 5.53 -19.02 5.44
C CYS A 3 4.79 -17.69 5.24
N VAL A 4 5.51 -16.60 4.92
CA VAL A 4 4.89 -15.28 4.67
C VAL A 4 3.98 -15.34 3.45
N LYS A 5 4.48 -15.89 2.33
CA LYS A 5 3.68 -16.11 1.12
C LYS A 5 2.43 -16.95 1.38
N PHE A 6 2.56 -18.01 2.18
CA PHE A 6 1.43 -18.86 2.55
C PHE A 6 0.38 -18.12 3.41
N ILE A 7 0.81 -17.32 4.39
CA ILE A 7 -0.10 -16.53 5.23
C ILE A 7 -0.90 -15.53 4.38
N PHE A 8 -0.23 -14.81 3.47
CA PHE A 8 -0.91 -13.88 2.56
C PHE A 8 -1.89 -14.60 1.63
N SER A 9 -1.46 -15.70 1.00
CA SER A 9 -2.33 -16.50 0.14
C SER A 9 -3.53 -17.06 0.90
N ARG A 10 -3.37 -17.38 2.19
CA ARG A 10 -4.48 -17.80 3.03
C ARG A 10 -5.43 -16.63 3.27
N SER A 11 -4.94 -15.45 3.62
CA SER A 11 -5.78 -14.27 3.83
C SER A 11 -6.58 -13.89 2.58
N THR A 12 -6.00 -13.98 1.38
CA THR A 12 -6.74 -13.70 0.14
C THR A 12 -7.90 -14.67 -0.07
N VAL A 13 -7.72 -15.96 0.23
CA VAL A 13 -8.80 -16.95 0.17
C VAL A 13 -9.90 -16.65 1.20
N HIS A 14 -9.55 -16.16 2.39
CA HIS A 14 -10.56 -15.74 3.37
C HIS A 14 -11.37 -14.54 2.87
N PHE A 15 -10.73 -13.54 2.27
CA PHE A 15 -11.44 -12.39 1.72
C PHE A 15 -12.37 -12.78 0.57
N GLN A 16 -11.95 -13.70 -0.31
CA GLN A 16 -12.82 -14.23 -1.36
C GLN A 16 -14.07 -14.89 -0.77
N LEU A 17 -13.89 -15.75 0.24
CA LEU A 17 -15.02 -16.39 0.92
C LEU A 17 -15.94 -15.40 1.64
N LEU A 18 -15.40 -14.34 2.26
CA LEU A 18 -16.20 -13.27 2.88
C LEU A 18 -17.02 -12.49 1.85
N VAL A 19 -16.49 -12.29 0.64
CA VAL A 19 -17.25 -11.66 -0.46
C VAL A 19 -18.37 -12.59 -0.92
N ASP A 20 -18.09 -13.89 -1.08
CA ASP A 20 -19.11 -14.88 -1.47
C ASP A 20 -20.25 -15.00 -0.43
N GLN A 21 -19.96 -14.77 0.85
CA GLN A 21 -20.98 -14.76 1.91
C GLN A 21 -22.03 -13.65 1.73
N VAL A 22 -21.74 -12.58 1.00
CA VAL A 22 -22.72 -11.54 0.70
C VAL A 22 -23.88 -12.11 -0.13
N MET A 23 -23.61 -13.06 -1.03
CA MET A 23 -24.64 -13.73 -1.84
C MET A 23 -25.67 -14.46 -0.97
N ILE A 24 -25.27 -14.95 0.21
CA ILE A 24 -26.18 -15.60 1.16
C ILE A 24 -27.15 -14.56 1.74
N LEU A 25 -26.66 -13.37 2.08
CA LEU A 25 -27.49 -12.27 2.57
C LEU A 25 -28.46 -11.75 1.50
N GLU A 26 -28.10 -11.86 0.22
CA GLU A 26 -28.99 -11.49 -0.90
C GLU A 26 -30.16 -12.47 -1.10
N THR A 27 -30.08 -13.68 -0.55
CA THR A 27 -31.21 -14.64 -0.62
C THR A 27 -32.40 -14.22 0.25
N MET A 28 -32.20 -13.28 1.17
CA MET A 28 -33.25 -12.74 2.02
C MET A 28 -33.99 -11.61 1.30
N THR A 29 -35.33 -11.66 1.30
CA THR A 29 -36.09 -10.61 0.65
C THR A 29 -35.99 -9.29 1.44
N PRO A 30 -36.05 -8.13 0.76
CA PRO A 30 -36.07 -6.84 1.46
C PRO A 30 -37.25 -6.69 2.43
N LEU A 31 -38.36 -7.40 2.18
CA LEU A 31 -39.52 -7.40 3.06
C LEU A 31 -39.22 -8.13 4.38
N ASP A 32 -38.64 -9.33 4.29
CA ASP A 32 -38.21 -10.11 5.46
C ASP A 32 -37.17 -9.32 6.28
N PHE A 33 -36.25 -8.62 5.61
CA PHE A 33 -35.29 -7.75 6.28
C PHE A 33 -35.95 -6.62 7.10
N MET A 34 -37.01 -6.00 6.56
CA MET A 34 -37.70 -4.90 7.23
C MET A 34 -38.38 -5.33 8.52
N ASP A 35 -38.87 -6.57 8.59
CA ASP A 35 -39.58 -7.10 9.75
C ASP A 35 -38.69 -7.22 10.99
N PHE A 36 -37.38 -7.47 10.83
CA PHE A 36 -36.45 -7.56 11.96
C PHE A 36 -35.41 -6.44 12.03
N ARG A 37 -35.36 -5.54 11.05
CA ARG A 37 -34.42 -4.39 11.02
C ARG A 37 -34.43 -3.57 12.32
N ASN A 38 -35.59 -3.44 12.96
CA ASN A 38 -35.73 -2.66 14.18
C ASN A 38 -34.96 -3.26 15.37
N TYR A 39 -34.73 -4.58 15.40
CA TYR A 39 -33.92 -5.25 16.44
C TYR A 39 -32.42 -5.01 16.26
N LEU A 40 -31.98 -4.59 15.06
CA LEU A 40 -30.58 -4.31 14.76
C LEU A 40 -30.18 -2.87 15.10
N ARG A 41 -31.12 -1.95 15.35
CA ARG A 41 -30.79 -0.56 15.72
C ARG A 41 -30.38 -0.53 17.19
N PRO A 42 -29.30 0.19 17.57
CA PRO A 42 -28.50 1.13 16.79
C PRO A 42 -27.27 0.51 16.08
N ALA A 43 -27.10 -0.81 16.17
CA ALA A 43 -25.90 -1.48 15.71
C ALA A 43 -25.65 -1.28 14.20
N SER A 44 -24.39 -1.03 13.85
CA SER A 44 -23.97 -0.79 12.47
C SER A 44 -22.65 -1.50 12.16
N GLY A 45 -22.46 -1.89 10.90
CA GLY A 45 -21.18 -2.47 10.43
C GLY A 45 -19.99 -1.54 10.64
N PHE A 46 -20.23 -0.23 10.80
CA PHE A 46 -19.19 0.76 11.13
C PHE A 46 -18.63 0.63 12.56
N GLN A 47 -19.29 -0.15 13.42
CA GLN A 47 -18.89 -0.44 14.80
C GLN A 47 -18.09 -1.75 14.91
N SER A 48 -17.66 -2.35 13.80
CA SER A 48 -16.84 -3.55 13.85
C SER A 48 -15.40 -3.22 14.26
N LEU A 49 -15.05 -3.51 15.52
CA LEU A 49 -13.71 -3.31 16.07
C LEU A 49 -12.64 -4.04 15.23
N GLN A 50 -12.90 -5.30 14.89
CA GLN A 50 -11.96 -6.12 14.12
C GLN A 50 -11.71 -5.56 12.73
N PHE A 51 -12.74 -4.99 12.08
CA PHE A 51 -12.59 -4.35 10.79
C PHE A 51 -11.70 -3.10 10.88
N ARG A 52 -11.86 -2.30 11.93
CA ARG A 52 -10.99 -1.13 12.18
C ARG A 52 -9.55 -1.50 12.48
N LEU A 53 -9.34 -2.54 13.29
CA LEU A 53 -8.00 -3.08 13.56
C LEU A 53 -7.34 -3.60 12.29
N LEU A 54 -8.09 -4.27 11.42
CA LEU A 54 -7.60 -4.74 10.12
C LEU A 54 -7.17 -3.57 9.23
N GLU A 55 -8.02 -2.54 9.08
CA GLU A 55 -7.69 -1.35 8.28
C GLU A 55 -6.41 -0.66 8.78
N ASN A 56 -6.30 -0.45 10.11
CA ASN A 56 -5.12 0.17 10.71
C ASN A 56 -3.86 -0.67 10.50
N LYS A 57 -3.94 -1.99 10.72
CA LYS A 57 -2.81 -2.91 10.53
C LYS A 57 -2.38 -3.05 9.07
N LEU A 58 -3.29 -2.88 8.11
CA LEU A 58 -2.93 -2.86 6.68
C LEU A 58 -2.23 -1.55 6.27
N GLY A 59 -2.48 -0.45 6.98
CA GLY A 59 -1.84 0.85 6.76
C GLY A 59 -2.77 1.96 6.31
N LEU A 60 -4.08 1.82 6.51
CA LEU A 60 -5.04 2.89 6.18
C LEU A 60 -4.89 4.06 7.14
N LYS A 61 -4.23 5.13 6.69
CA LYS A 61 -4.04 6.35 7.48
C LYS A 61 -5.36 7.05 7.77
N GLN A 62 -5.46 7.65 8.95
CA GLN A 62 -6.63 8.41 9.39
C GLN A 62 -7.01 9.54 8.43
N ALA A 63 -6.01 10.23 7.88
CA ALA A 63 -6.21 11.32 6.92
C ALA A 63 -6.89 10.88 5.61
N LEU A 64 -6.71 9.63 5.20
CA LEU A 64 -7.29 9.06 3.97
C LEU A 64 -8.72 8.53 4.18
N ARG A 65 -9.24 8.55 5.42
CA ARG A 65 -10.60 8.12 5.72
C ARG A 65 -11.61 9.22 5.39
N VAL A 66 -12.77 8.84 4.87
CA VAL A 66 -13.90 9.75 4.60
C VAL A 66 -14.40 10.37 5.92
N LYS A 67 -14.73 11.67 5.93
CA LYS A 67 -15.13 12.45 7.13
C LYS A 67 -16.17 11.77 8.04
N TYR A 68 -17.15 11.07 7.48
CA TYR A 68 -18.15 10.32 8.27
C TYR A 68 -17.55 9.14 9.06
N ASN A 69 -16.47 8.55 8.56
CA ASN A 69 -15.73 7.45 9.16
C ASN A 69 -14.49 7.90 9.95
N GLN A 70 -14.19 9.21 10.06
CA GLN A 70 -13.04 9.70 10.82
C GLN A 70 -13.27 9.63 12.34
N ASN A 71 -14.52 9.80 12.78
CA ASN A 71 -14.90 9.75 14.19
C ASN A 71 -15.28 8.33 14.67
N TYR A 72 -14.67 7.27 14.13
CA TYR A 72 -15.01 5.93 14.63
C TYR A 72 -14.59 5.71 16.09
N GLN A 73 -13.67 6.52 16.63
CA GLN A 73 -13.31 6.47 18.04
C GLN A 73 -14.49 6.85 18.95
N THR A 74 -15.42 7.70 18.51
CA THR A 74 -16.62 8.04 19.30
C THR A 74 -17.61 6.89 19.38
N VAL A 75 -17.54 5.93 18.45
CA VAL A 75 -18.40 4.74 18.40
C VAL A 75 -18.03 3.72 19.48
N PHE A 76 -16.76 3.69 19.89
CA PHE A 76 -16.23 2.75 20.88
C PHE A 76 -15.94 3.41 22.23
N GLY A 77 -16.38 4.66 22.45
CA GLY A 77 -16.09 5.41 23.67
C GLY A 77 -16.57 4.75 24.97
N ASP A 78 -17.51 3.81 24.87
CA ASP A 78 -18.05 3.05 26.00
C ASP A 78 -17.21 1.80 26.37
N ASP A 79 -16.21 1.43 25.55
CA ASP A 79 -15.34 0.27 25.77
C ASP A 79 -13.85 0.69 25.82
N PRO A 80 -13.28 0.84 27.03
CA PRO A 80 -11.88 1.24 27.21
C PRO A 80 -10.87 0.27 26.60
N GLU A 81 -11.18 -1.04 26.58
CA GLU A 81 -10.27 -2.06 26.04
C GLU A 81 -10.23 -2.01 24.51
N ALA A 82 -11.39 -1.82 23.87
CA ALA A 82 -11.46 -1.57 22.43
C ALA A 82 -10.71 -0.30 22.02
N MET A 83 -10.78 0.75 22.84
CA MET A 83 -10.04 1.99 22.59
C MET A 83 -8.53 1.83 22.72
N ASP A 84 -8.05 1.12 23.74
CA ASP A 84 -6.62 0.82 23.87
C ASP A 84 -6.11 -0.01 22.68
N ALA A 85 -6.88 -1.03 22.25
CA ALA A 85 -6.54 -1.85 21.09
C ALA A 85 -6.44 -1.02 19.79
N LEU A 86 -7.35 -0.06 19.59
CA LEU A 86 -7.33 0.81 18.42
C LEU A 86 -6.12 1.76 18.44
N LEU A 87 -5.87 2.43 19.56
CA LEU A 87 -4.71 3.32 19.72
C LEU A 87 -3.39 2.57 19.53
N LYS A 88 -3.31 1.33 20.05
CA LYS A 88 -2.16 0.45 19.84
C LYS A 88 -2.00 0.10 18.36
N SER A 89 -3.09 -0.23 17.67
CA SER A 89 -3.05 -0.57 16.24
C SER A 89 -2.59 0.58 15.33
N GLU A 90 -2.83 1.83 15.73
CA GLU A 90 -2.37 3.02 15.00
C GLU A 90 -0.88 3.31 15.21
N ARG A 91 -0.35 2.97 16.40
CA ARG A 91 1.06 3.19 16.76
C ARG A 91 1.99 2.10 16.26
N GLU A 92 1.49 0.87 16.17
CA GLU A 92 2.26 -0.26 15.67
C GLU A 92 2.60 -0.07 14.18
N PRO A 93 3.80 -0.51 13.73
CA PRO A 93 4.14 -0.42 12.32
C PRO A 93 3.15 -1.22 11.49
N ALA A 94 2.45 -0.52 10.59
CA ALA A 94 1.53 -1.14 9.65
C ALA A 94 2.28 -2.09 8.71
N LEU A 95 1.52 -3.02 8.12
CA LEU A 95 2.06 -3.96 7.14
C LEU A 95 2.77 -3.22 5.98
N LEU A 96 2.18 -2.13 5.48
CA LEU A 96 2.78 -1.31 4.43
C LEU A 96 4.20 -0.86 4.80
N ALA A 97 4.38 -0.28 5.99
CA ALA A 97 5.69 0.18 6.46
C ALA A 97 6.69 -0.98 6.63
N LEU A 98 6.22 -2.18 7.00
CA LEU A 98 7.08 -3.37 7.08
C LEU A 98 7.49 -3.87 5.69
N VAL A 99 6.59 -3.80 4.71
CA VAL A 99 6.87 -4.16 3.32
C VAL A 99 7.84 -3.16 2.70
N GLU A 100 7.65 -1.86 2.91
CA GLU A 100 8.58 -0.81 2.47
C GLU A 100 9.99 -1.04 3.01
N ARG A 101 10.15 -1.20 4.32
CA ARG A 101 11.46 -1.52 4.95
C ARG A 101 12.07 -2.83 4.47
N TRP A 102 11.25 -3.77 4.00
CA TRP A 102 11.75 -5.00 3.39
C TRP A 102 12.20 -4.76 1.95
N LEU A 103 11.44 -3.99 1.17
CA LEU A 103 11.77 -3.59 -0.20
C LEU A 103 13.05 -2.75 -0.28
N GLU A 104 13.27 -1.82 0.66
CA GLU A 104 14.48 -0.99 0.75
C GLU A 104 15.77 -1.83 0.92
N ARG A 105 15.66 -3.04 1.47
CA ARG A 105 16.80 -3.95 1.70
C ARG A 105 16.95 -5.02 0.61
N THR A 106 16.28 -4.83 -0.52
CA THR A 106 16.36 -5.78 -1.62
C THR A 106 17.78 -5.73 -2.20
N PRO A 107 18.51 -6.86 -2.20
CA PRO A 107 19.89 -6.87 -2.69
C PRO A 107 19.94 -6.50 -4.17
N GLY A 108 20.91 -5.66 -4.53
CA GLY A 108 21.12 -5.21 -5.91
C GLY A 108 20.59 -3.80 -6.22
N LEU A 109 19.90 -3.18 -5.26
CA LEU A 109 19.55 -1.76 -5.31
C LEU A 109 20.72 -0.83 -4.91
N ASP A 110 21.77 -1.39 -4.29
CA ASP A 110 22.94 -0.63 -3.85
C ASP A 110 23.73 -0.02 -5.02
N GLU A 111 24.15 1.24 -4.85
CA GLU A 111 24.95 1.99 -5.84
C GLU A 111 26.31 1.35 -6.08
N HIS A 112 26.96 0.83 -5.03
CA HIS A 112 28.29 0.23 -5.11
C HIS A 112 28.28 -1.27 -5.46
N GLY A 113 27.11 -1.83 -5.78
CA GLY A 113 26.90 -3.24 -6.10
C GLY A 113 26.45 -3.46 -7.53
N PHE A 114 25.31 -4.14 -7.69
CA PHE A 114 24.72 -4.42 -9.01
C PHE A 114 24.22 -3.15 -9.72
N ASN A 115 23.88 -2.10 -8.95
CA ASN A 115 23.28 -0.83 -9.39
C ASN A 115 22.10 -1.06 -10.36
N PHE A 116 21.06 -1.74 -9.86
CA PHE A 116 19.87 -2.07 -10.64
C PHE A 116 19.26 -0.82 -11.28
N TRP A 117 19.06 0.25 -10.51
CA TRP A 117 18.42 1.47 -10.99
C TRP A 117 19.22 2.19 -12.08
N GLY A 118 20.54 2.26 -11.96
CA GLY A 118 21.38 2.84 -13.02
C GLY A 118 21.29 2.04 -14.32
N LYS A 119 21.35 0.71 -14.24
CA LYS A 119 21.20 -0.17 -15.41
C LYS A 119 19.80 -0.13 -16.02
N PHE A 120 18.77 -0.09 -15.15
CA PHE A 120 17.39 0.01 -15.58
C PHE A 120 17.14 1.34 -16.29
N LYS A 121 17.62 2.45 -15.73
CA LYS A 121 17.57 3.77 -16.37
C LYS A 121 18.25 3.76 -17.74
N SER A 122 19.48 3.27 -17.83
CA SER A 122 20.18 3.21 -19.13
C SER A 122 19.47 2.32 -20.17
N ALA A 123 18.85 1.22 -19.73
CA ALA A 123 18.09 0.35 -20.64
C ALA A 123 16.80 1.02 -21.12
N VAL A 124 16.09 1.73 -20.23
CA VAL A 124 14.91 2.52 -20.58
C VAL A 124 15.31 3.65 -21.53
N ASP A 125 16.29 4.48 -21.16
CA ASP A 125 16.81 5.57 -22.00
C ASP A 125 17.19 5.05 -23.41
N GLY A 126 17.83 3.89 -23.50
CA GLY A 126 18.19 3.25 -24.77
C GLY A 126 16.98 2.77 -25.58
N MET A 127 16.04 2.05 -24.95
CA MET A 127 14.81 1.59 -25.59
C MET A 127 14.01 2.76 -26.16
N ILE A 128 13.89 3.83 -25.38
CA ILE A 128 13.05 4.93 -25.79
C ILE A 128 13.76 5.89 -26.75
N ALA A 129 15.10 5.97 -26.75
CA ALA A 129 15.88 6.54 -27.87
C ALA A 129 15.72 5.78 -29.20
N GLU A 130 15.76 4.44 -29.19
CA GLU A 130 15.52 3.61 -30.38
C GLU A 130 14.11 3.81 -30.93
N SER A 131 13.12 3.95 -30.04
CA SER A 131 11.73 4.22 -30.44
C SER A 131 11.56 5.61 -31.08
N VAL A 132 12.32 6.63 -30.65
CA VAL A 132 12.34 7.94 -31.33
C VAL A 132 12.93 7.81 -32.71
N GLU A 133 14.05 7.10 -32.85
CA GLU A 133 14.73 6.92 -34.12
C GLU A 133 13.83 6.21 -35.14
N GLU A 134 13.16 5.13 -34.74
CA GLU A 134 12.17 4.44 -35.58
C GLU A 134 10.97 5.33 -35.95
N ALA A 135 10.46 6.14 -35.00
CA ALA A 135 9.38 7.07 -35.27
C ALA A 135 9.82 8.19 -36.23
N MET A 136 11.05 8.69 -36.09
CA MET A 136 11.65 9.70 -36.95
C MET A 136 11.95 9.17 -38.37
N ASP A 137 12.36 7.91 -38.49
CA ASP A 137 12.50 7.24 -39.79
C ASP A 137 11.14 6.93 -40.44
N GLY A 138 10.11 6.61 -39.64
CA GLY A 138 8.74 6.43 -40.11
C GLY A 138 8.03 7.73 -40.52
N LEU A 139 8.43 8.87 -39.93
CA LEU A 139 7.95 10.23 -40.18
C LEU A 139 8.17 10.68 -41.64
N ASP A 140 9.08 10.05 -42.38
CA ASP A 140 9.30 10.31 -43.82
C ASP A 140 8.22 9.67 -44.71
N SER A 141 7.29 8.88 -44.15
CA SER A 141 6.38 8.03 -44.93
C SER A 141 4.86 8.23 -44.76
N GLN A 142 4.31 8.84 -43.69
CA GLN A 142 2.85 9.02 -43.54
C GLN A 142 2.41 10.06 -42.47
N LEU A 143 2.01 11.27 -42.87
CA LEU A 143 1.87 12.45 -41.98
C LEU A 143 0.65 12.48 -41.01
N ASP A 144 -0.42 11.69 -41.21
CA ASP A 144 -1.70 11.89 -40.48
C ASP A 144 -1.98 10.91 -39.32
N LEU A 145 -1.14 9.87 -39.14
CA LEU A 145 -1.25 8.91 -38.00
C LEU A 145 -0.37 9.29 -36.80
N ILE A 146 0.37 10.40 -36.91
CA ILE A 146 1.54 10.70 -36.09
C ILE A 146 1.18 11.45 -34.79
N ASP A 147 0.16 12.33 -34.81
CA ASP A 147 -0.18 13.14 -33.62
C ASP A 147 -0.57 12.28 -32.41
N GLY A 148 -1.32 11.19 -32.62
CA GLY A 148 -1.70 10.28 -31.54
C GLY A 148 -0.52 9.48 -30.98
N ALA A 149 0.40 9.05 -31.85
CA ALA A 149 1.57 8.27 -31.46
C ALA A 149 2.63 9.13 -30.76
N VAL A 150 2.89 10.35 -31.25
CA VAL A 150 3.84 11.30 -30.67
C VAL A 150 3.34 11.80 -29.31
N VAL A 151 2.05 12.11 -29.18
CA VAL A 151 1.46 12.48 -27.87
C VAL A 151 1.48 11.30 -26.90
N GLY A 152 1.15 10.09 -27.36
CA GLY A 152 1.23 8.87 -26.55
C GLY A 152 2.64 8.55 -26.08
N MET A 153 3.63 8.73 -26.95
CA MET A 153 5.04 8.63 -26.60
C MET A 153 5.39 9.70 -25.56
N SER A 154 5.16 10.98 -25.84
CA SER A 154 5.46 12.13 -24.95
C SER A 154 4.98 11.92 -23.51
N ASN A 155 3.75 11.44 -23.35
CA ASN A 155 3.16 11.15 -22.03
C ASN A 155 3.86 9.98 -21.31
N GLY A 156 4.38 9.00 -22.05
CA GLY A 156 5.19 7.90 -21.51
C GLY A 156 6.56 8.37 -21.01
N TRP A 157 7.23 9.30 -21.72
CA TRP A 157 8.51 9.87 -21.27
C TRP A 157 8.37 10.63 -19.96
N THR A 158 7.32 11.44 -19.82
CA THR A 158 7.05 12.19 -18.59
C THR A 158 6.79 11.28 -17.39
N ASP A 159 6.15 10.13 -17.60
CA ASP A 159 5.91 9.13 -16.55
C ASP A 159 7.22 8.50 -16.06
N TRP A 160 8.13 8.16 -16.98
CA TRP A 160 9.45 7.62 -16.62
C TRP A 160 10.35 8.65 -15.95
N ASP A 161 10.35 9.90 -16.44
CA ASP A 161 11.14 10.98 -15.83
C ASP A 161 10.68 11.27 -14.40
N GLU A 162 9.38 11.22 -14.10
CA GLU A 162 8.87 11.34 -12.72
C GLU A 162 9.39 10.22 -11.80
N ILE A 163 9.39 8.98 -12.29
CA ILE A 163 9.92 7.82 -11.54
C ILE A 163 11.42 7.98 -11.24
N PHE A 164 12.21 8.44 -12.22
CA PHE A 164 13.67 8.58 -12.06
C PHE A 164 14.08 9.85 -11.31
N TYR A 165 13.27 10.91 -11.34
CA TYR A 165 13.50 12.15 -10.61
C TYR A 165 13.37 11.93 -9.09
N VAL A 166 12.34 11.21 -8.66
CA VAL A 166 12.14 10.81 -7.26
C VAL A 166 13.31 9.99 -6.73
N TYR A 167 13.95 9.19 -7.58
CA TYR A 167 15.08 8.33 -7.19
C TYR A 167 16.42 9.07 -7.12
N SER A 168 16.66 10.07 -7.98
CA SER A 168 17.97 10.76 -8.08
C SER A 168 18.22 11.82 -7.02
N ASP A 169 17.19 12.40 -6.41
CA ASP A 169 17.34 13.44 -5.36
C ASP A 169 17.56 12.84 -3.95
N GLY A 170 17.68 11.52 -3.82
CA GLY A 170 17.79 10.85 -2.52
C GLY A 170 16.59 11.08 -1.59
N SER A 171 15.51 11.70 -2.09
CA SER A 171 14.34 12.10 -1.32
C SER A 171 13.30 10.98 -1.28
N LEU A 172 13.67 9.87 -0.63
CA LEU A 172 12.68 8.97 -0.03
C LEU A 172 11.84 9.68 1.05
N ASP A 173 12.24 10.90 1.45
CA ASP A 173 11.54 11.76 2.41
C ASP A 173 10.37 12.56 1.78
N ASP A 174 10.37 12.84 0.47
CA ASP A 174 9.25 13.56 -0.16
C ASP A 174 7.99 12.66 -0.31
N PHE A 175 8.20 11.36 -0.60
CA PHE A 175 7.11 10.36 -0.55
C PHE A 175 6.52 10.19 0.86
N ARG A 176 7.34 10.35 1.92
CA ARG A 176 6.87 10.37 3.31
C ARG A 176 5.99 11.58 3.59
N THR A 177 6.30 12.72 2.99
CA THR A 177 5.62 14.00 3.24
C THR A 177 4.23 14.07 2.58
N GLN A 178 4.04 13.43 1.42
CA GLN A 178 2.70 13.30 0.81
C GLN A 178 1.79 12.33 1.56
N LEU A 179 2.36 11.44 2.37
CA LEU A 179 1.60 10.49 3.20
C LEU A 179 1.43 10.97 4.66
N ASP A 180 2.17 11.95 5.16
CA ASP A 180 2.08 12.45 6.55
C ASP A 180 1.97 13.98 6.62
N PRO A 181 0.75 14.56 6.71
CA PRO A 181 0.60 16.00 6.89
C PRO A 181 0.69 16.47 8.35
N VAL A 182 0.89 15.59 9.34
CA VAL A 182 0.98 15.99 10.76
C VAL A 182 2.13 15.27 11.45
N GLY A 183 3.17 16.05 11.78
CA GLY A 183 4.38 15.59 12.43
C GLY A 183 4.15 14.91 13.79
N GLY A 184 4.97 13.90 14.05
CA GLY A 184 5.01 13.18 15.31
C GLY A 184 6.36 12.52 15.54
N ALA A 185 7.18 13.19 16.37
CA ALA A 185 8.32 12.69 17.15
C ALA A 185 9.37 11.82 16.42
N ALA A 186 10.50 12.46 16.09
CA ALA A 186 11.77 11.80 15.86
C ALA A 186 12.12 10.89 17.05
N VAL A 187 12.14 9.57 16.82
CA VAL A 187 12.79 8.63 17.73
C VAL A 187 14.20 8.41 17.18
N ASP A 188 15.14 9.18 17.74
CA ASP A 188 16.58 8.96 17.60
C ASP A 188 16.94 7.62 18.24
N LEU A 189 17.17 6.60 17.41
CA LEU A 189 17.84 5.38 17.80
C LEU A 189 19.22 5.35 17.18
N SER A 190 20.10 6.10 17.84
CA SER A 190 21.54 6.01 17.80
C SER A 190 22.05 4.56 17.63
N ARG A 191 22.95 4.39 16.66
CA ARG A 191 23.73 3.19 16.38
C ARG A 191 24.28 2.58 17.69
N LYS A 192 23.88 1.35 18.00
CA LYS A 192 24.69 0.47 18.85
C LYS A 192 24.57 -0.97 18.36
N GLY A 193 25.65 -1.44 17.75
CA GLY A 193 25.81 -2.83 17.37
C GLY A 193 25.67 -3.74 18.59
N ARG A 194 24.94 -4.83 18.42
CA ARG A 194 24.98 -5.97 19.33
C ARG A 194 24.95 -7.26 18.52
N GLN A 195 26.14 -7.82 18.45
CA GLN A 195 26.53 -9.19 18.11
C GLN A 195 25.73 -10.21 18.96
N ASP A 196 25.29 -11.29 18.29
CA ASP A 196 25.03 -12.67 18.74
C ASP A 196 24.16 -12.94 20.00
N ASP A 197 23.06 -13.71 19.84
CA ASP A 197 23.00 -15.11 20.30
C ASP A 197 21.58 -15.73 20.26
N VAL A 198 21.53 -16.94 19.68
CA VAL A 198 20.82 -18.16 20.11
C VAL A 198 19.34 -18.06 20.53
N CYS A 199 18.46 -18.77 19.79
CA CYS A 199 17.46 -19.66 20.39
C CYS A 199 17.00 -20.74 19.38
N ARG A 200 17.50 -21.97 19.58
CA ARG A 200 16.84 -23.21 19.17
C ARG A 200 15.70 -23.52 20.14
N ASN A 201 14.60 -24.05 19.58
CA ASN A 201 13.60 -24.98 20.12
C ASN A 201 13.15 -24.89 21.58
N SER A 202 11.82 -24.85 21.77
CA SER A 202 11.06 -25.93 22.43
C SER A 202 9.54 -25.71 22.25
N PHE A 203 8.91 -26.56 21.44
CA PHE A 203 7.46 -26.82 21.50
C PHE A 203 7.31 -28.33 21.69
N VAL A 204 7.13 -28.73 22.95
CA VAL A 204 6.33 -29.87 23.41
C VAL A 204 5.54 -29.35 24.59
#